data_AF-A0AAV0X6T3-F1
#
_entry.id   AF-A0AAV0X6T3-F1
#
_cell.length_a   1.000
_cell.length_b   1.000
_cell.length_c   1.000
_cell.angle_alpha   90.00
_cell.angle_beta   90.00
_cell.angle_gamma   90.00
#
_symmetry.space_group_name_H-M   'P 1'
#
loop_
_entity.id
_entity.type
_entity.pdbx_description
1 polymer ?
#
loop_
_entity_poly.entity_id
_entity_poly.type
_entity_poly.pdbx_seq_one_letter_code
_entity_poly.pdbx_strand_id
1 'polypeptide(L)' 'MAKTDPPLCPTCNTNYSIKHIIIHCPNFNDARKDLNIPDNLYEAIGPFSNFHNIILFLKKIELHNTI' A
#
# COMPACT_ATOMS: atom_id res chain seq x y z
N MET A 1 8.10 16.98 18.97
CA MET A 1 7.66 15.84 18.13
C MET A 1 8.87 15.38 17.32
N ALA A 2 9.50 14.26 17.71
CA ALA A 2 10.62 13.74 16.94
C ALA A 2 10.10 13.28 15.58
N LYS A 3 10.70 13.75 14.48
CA LYS A 3 10.52 13.15 13.16
C LYS A 3 11.16 11.77 13.22
N THR A 4 10.43 10.78 13.70
CA THR A 4 10.84 9.38 13.61
C THR A 4 10.97 9.06 12.12
N ASP A 5 12.12 8.55 11.73
CA ASP A 5 12.39 8.10 10.37
C ASP A 5 11.23 7.23 9.87
N PRO A 6 10.75 7.40 8.61
CA PRO A 6 9.63 6.62 8.13
C PRO A 6 9.94 5.14 8.27
N PRO A 7 9.00 4.33 8.79
CA PRO A 7 9.26 2.93 9.07
C PRO A 7 9.82 2.24 7.82
N LEU A 8 10.83 1.40 8.01
CA LEU A 8 11.41 0.59 6.94
C LEU A 8 10.56 -0.66 6.73
N CYS A 9 10.36 -1.02 5.46
CA CYS A 9 9.79 -2.31 5.10
C CYS A 9 10.82 -3.40 5.43
N PRO A 10 10.53 -4.35 6.33
CA PRO A 10 11.48 -5.38 6.74
C PRO A 10 11.82 -6.33 5.59
N THR A 11 10.92 -6.49 4.62
CA THR A 11 11.11 -7.37 3.46
C THR A 11 11.93 -6.73 2.36
N CYS A 12 11.81 -5.42 2.17
CA CYS A 12 12.47 -4.71 1.06
C CYS A 12 13.65 -3.86 1.50
N ASN A 13 13.83 -3.65 2.81
CA ASN A 13 14.85 -2.80 3.40
C ASN A 13 14.83 -1.35 2.83
N THR A 14 13.64 -0.88 2.44
CA THR A 14 13.37 0.48 1.93
C THR A 14 12.33 1.15 2.80
N ASN A 15 12.32 2.48 2.87
CA ASN A 15 11.27 3.21 3.59
C ASN A 15 9.88 2.89 3.02
N TYR A 16 8.89 2.75 3.90
CA TYR A 16 7.50 2.66 3.48
C TYR A 16 7.10 3.94 2.75
N SER A 17 6.51 3.76 1.57
CA SER A 17 5.93 4.82 0.75
C SER A 17 4.65 4.28 0.12
N ILE A 18 3.71 5.17 -0.22
CA ILE A 18 2.45 4.80 -0.87
C ILE A 18 2.72 3.94 -2.11
N LYS A 19 3.66 4.37 -2.97
CA LYS A 19 4.06 3.60 -4.16
C LYS A 19 4.63 2.24 -3.79
N HIS A 20 5.44 2.17 -2.73
CA HIS A 20 6.01 0.91 -2.27
C HIS A 20 4.90 -0.04 -1.80
N ILE A 21 4.02 0.41 -0.91
CA ILE A 21 2.94 -0.39 -0.34
C ILE A 21 1.98 -0.88 -1.44
N ILE A 22 1.51 0.03 -2.30
CA ILE A 22 0.45 -0.22 -3.27
C ILE A 22 0.96 -0.99 -4.51
N ILE A 23 2.25 -0.87 -4.88
CA ILE A 23 2.73 -1.39 -6.18
C ILE A 23 3.92 -2.35 -6.04
N HIS A 24 4.88 -2.06 -5.17
CA HIS A 24 6.17 -2.76 -5.22
C HIS A 24 6.42 -3.78 -4.10
N CYS A 25 5.81 -3.59 -2.93
CA CYS A 25 6.12 -4.40 -1.76
C CYS A 25 5.59 -5.82 -1.96
N PRO A 26 6.44 -6.85 -1.91
CA PRO A 26 6.03 -8.24 -2.05
C PRO A 26 5.20 -8.71 -0.86
N ASN A 27 5.36 -8.09 0.32
CA ASN A 27 4.57 -8.39 1.51
C ASN A 27 3.07 -8.17 1.31
N PHE A 28 2.68 -7.30 0.37
CA PHE A 28 1.28 -7.00 0.07
C PHE A 28 0.81 -7.61 -1.26
N ASN A 29 1.64 -8.44 -1.90
CA ASN A 29 1.36 -8.98 -3.23
C ASN A 29 0.09 -9.84 -3.25
N ASP A 30 -0.11 -10.67 -2.23
CA ASP A 30 -1.32 -11.50 -2.12
C ASP A 30 -2.58 -10.64 -1.98
N ALA A 31 -2.54 -9.59 -1.15
CA ALA A 31 -3.66 -8.66 -1.00
C ALA A 31 -3.94 -7.87 -2.29
N ARG A 32 -2.89 -7.51 -3.07
CA ARG A 32 -3.07 -6.87 -4.38
C ARG A 32 -3.76 -7.79 -5.37
N LYS A 33 -3.32 -9.04 -5.45
CA LYS A 33 -3.90 -10.03 -6.37
C LYS A 33 -5.35 -10.34 -6.00
N ASP A 34 -5.64 -10.51 -4.72
CA ASP A 34 -6.98 -10.78 -4.21
C ASP A 34 -7.98 -9.66 -4.56
N LEU A 35 -7.55 -8.41 -4.45
CA LEU A 35 -8.39 -7.22 -4.71
C LEU A 35 -8.22 -6.63 -6.12
N ASN A 36 -7.50 -7.33 -6.99
CA ASN A 36 -7.20 -6.91 -8.36
C ASN A 36 -6.66 -5.46 -8.42
N ILE A 37 -5.72 -5.13 -7.53
CA ILE A 37 -5.04 -3.84 -7.53
C ILE A 37 -4.05 -3.81 -8.71
N PRO A 38 -4.16 -2.82 -9.62
CA PRO A 38 -3.28 -2.73 -10.77
C PRO A 38 -1.84 -2.38 -10.36
N ASP A 39 -0.88 -2.85 -11.15
CA ASP A 39 0.56 -2.64 -10.95
C ASP A 39 1.04 -1.22 -11.32
N ASN A 40 0.11 -0.34 -11.73
CA ASN A 40 0.40 1.04 -12.04
C ASN A 40 -0.27 1.99 -11.03
N LEU A 41 0.53 2.87 -10.41
CA LEU A 41 0.04 3.76 -9.35
C LEU A 41 -1.10 4.67 -9.83
N TYR A 42 -1.02 5.19 -11.06
CA TYR A 42 -2.07 6.04 -11.62
C TYR A 42 -3.39 5.27 -11.81
N GLU A 43 -3.34 3.98 -12.13
CA GLU A 43 -4.57 3.17 -12.22
C GLU A 43 -5.09 2.74 -10.85
N ALA A 44 -4.20 2.58 -9.87
CA ALA A 44 -4.55 2.15 -8.51
C ALA A 44 -5.15 3.28 -7.66
N ILE A 45 -4.69 4.53 -7.83
CA ILE A 45 -5.13 5.69 -7.01
C ILE A 45 -5.47 6.95 -7.83
N GLY A 46 -5.49 6.89 -9.16
CA GLY A 46 -5.86 8.01 -10.00
C GLY A 46 -7.37 8.28 -10.03
N PRO A 47 -7.81 9.30 -10.78
CA PRO A 47 -9.21 9.73 -10.83
C PRO A 47 -10.18 8.66 -11.37
N PHE A 48 -9.66 7.69 -12.14
CA PHE A 48 -10.44 6.57 -12.70
C PHE A 48 -10.24 5.26 -11.93
N SER A 49 -9.56 5.31 -10.77
CA SER A 49 -9.26 4.12 -9.99
C SER A 49 -10.50 3.59 -9.27
N ASN A 50 -10.50 2.27 -9.03
CA ASN A 50 -11.50 1.62 -8.19
C ASN A 50 -11.21 1.90 -6.72
N PHE A 51 -11.62 3.08 -6.24
CA PHE A 51 -11.41 3.52 -4.86
C PHE A 51 -11.94 2.51 -3.82
N HIS A 52 -12.98 1.74 -4.17
CA HIS A 52 -13.47 0.68 -3.29
C HIS A 52 -12.41 -0.39 -3.01
N ASN A 53 -11.75 -0.90 -4.06
CA ASN A 53 -10.75 -1.95 -3.94
C ASN A 53 -9.51 -1.46 -3.20
N ILE A 54 -9.07 -0.21 -3.45
CA ILE A 54 -7.92 0.34 -2.74
C ILE A 54 -8.22 0.54 -1.25
N ILE A 55 -9.44 0.97 -0.89
CA ILE A 55 -9.85 1.09 0.53
C ILE A 55 -9.89 -0.30 1.19
N LEU A 56 -10.43 -1.31 0.51
CA LEU A 56 -10.40 -2.70 0.98
C LEU A 56 -8.97 -3.20 1.15
N PHE A 57 -8.08 -2.85 0.23
CA PHE A 57 -6.67 -3.23 0.29
C PHE A 57 -5.99 -2.64 1.52
N LEU A 58 -6.14 -1.33 1.74
CA LEU A 58 -5.60 -0.63 2.90
C LEU A 58 -6.12 -1.21 4.23
N LYS A 59 -7.41 -1.61 4.27
CA LYS A 59 -7.99 -2.33 5.42
C LYS A 59 -7.36 -3.71 5.60
N LYS A 60 -7.20 -4.48 4.51
CA LYS A 60 -6.70 -5.86 4.53
C LYS A 60 -5.25 -5.98 4.95
N ILE A 61 -4.41 -5.01 4.58
CA ILE A 61 -3.00 -4.96 5.01
C ILE A 61 -2.84 -4.38 6.42
N GLU A 62 -3.96 -4.13 7.11
CA GLU A 62 -4.03 -3.59 8.46
C GLU A 62 -3.16 -2.34 8.65
N LEU A 63 -3.04 -1.51 7.61
CA LEU A 63 -2.38 -0.19 7.68
C LEU A 63 -3.26 0.83 8.43
N HIS A 64 -4.06 0.35 9.38
CA HIS A 64 -4.76 1.16 10.36
C HIS A 64 -3.92 1.12 11.63
N ASN A 65 -2.92 2.01 11.74
CA ASN A 65 -2.42 2.29 13.07
C ASN A 65 -3.51 3.13 13.76
N THR A 66 -4.32 2.48 14.60
CA THR A 66 -5.21 3.04 15.63
C THR A 66 -5.56 4.52 15.41
N ILE A 67 -6.65 4.78 14.69
CA ILE A 67 -7.28 6.11 14.69
C ILE A 67 -7.81 6.40 16.09
#